data_AF-A0A076HP17-F1
#
_entry.id   AF-A0A076HP17-F1
#
_cell.length_a   1.000
_cell.length_b   1.000
_cell.length_c   1.000
_cell.angle_alpha   90.00
_cell.angle_beta   90.00
_cell.angle_gamma   90.00
#
_symmetry.space_group_name_H-M   'P 1'
#
loop_
_entity.id
_entity.type
_entity.pdbx_description
1 polymer ?
#
loop_
_entity_poly.entity_id
_entity_poly.type
_entity_poly.pdbx_seq_one_letter_code
_entity_poly.pdbx_strand_id
1 'polypeptide(L)'
;MTEPVGNEASEAWRDHVLQQIVAYLQTNRDVIIDRFEADNVHNLKREDIEQSDLLDFDIAVTLHRDKKSSFGLGMGFFKANVIR
;
A
#
# COMPACT_ATOMS: atom_id res chain seq x y z
N MET A 1 7.92 24.63 22.07
CA MET A 1 8.35 24.52 20.67
C MET A 1 8.93 23.13 20.51
N THR A 2 8.22 22.23 19.82
CA THR A 2 8.69 20.86 19.59
C THR A 2 9.75 20.92 18.49
N GLU A 3 10.96 20.42 18.79
CA GLU A 3 12.02 20.32 17.79
C GLU A 3 11.53 19.50 16.59
N PRO A 4 11.87 19.90 15.36
CA PRO A 4 11.49 19.14 14.18
C PRO A 4 12.11 17.75 14.28
N VAL A 5 11.27 16.72 14.13
CA VAL A 5 11.71 15.32 14.05
C VAL A 5 12.80 15.23 12.98
N GLY A 6 13.98 14.76 13.37
CA GLY A 6 15.12 14.60 12.48
C GLY A 6 14.79 13.73 11.26
N ASN A 7 15.56 13.90 10.17
CA ASN A 7 15.28 13.18 8.93
C ASN A 7 15.34 11.66 9.12
N GLU A 8 16.25 11.16 9.95
CA GLU A 8 16.39 9.74 10.31
C GLU A 8 15.12 9.17 10.96
N ALA A 9 14.51 9.89 11.90
CA ALA A 9 13.28 9.44 12.54
C ALA A 9 12.07 9.44 11.58
N SER A 10 12.07 10.36 10.60
CA SER A 10 11.06 10.33 9.51
C SER A 10 11.27 9.14 8.58
N GLU A 11 12.51 8.76 8.29
CA GLU A 11 12.85 7.59 7.47
C GLU A 11 12.50 6.29 8.19
N ALA A 12 12.85 6.17 9.48
CA ALA A 12 12.48 5.01 10.30
C ALA A 12 10.97 4.77 10.35
N TRP A 13 10.15 5.84 10.43
CA TRP A 13 8.70 5.73 10.34
C TRP A 13 8.23 5.20 8.98
N ARG A 14 8.80 5.71 7.88
CA ARG A 14 8.44 5.27 6.52
C ARG A 14 8.76 3.80 6.31
N ASP A 15 9.94 3.37 6.76
CA ASP A 15 10.37 1.98 6.68
C ASP A 15 9.46 1.07 7.53
N HIS A 16 9.11 1.50 8.73
CA HIS A 16 8.18 0.75 9.57
C HIS A 16 6.81 0.57 8.90
N VAL A 17 6.24 1.63 8.33
CA VAL A 17 4.95 1.54 7.61
C VAL A 17 5.05 0.62 6.40
N LEU A 18 6.13 0.69 5.63
CA LEU A 18 6.36 -0.20 4.49
C LEU A 18 6.41 -1.67 4.93
N GLN A 19 7.14 -1.96 6.02
CA GLN A 19 7.22 -3.31 6.58
C GLN A 19 5.84 -3.83 7.02
N GLN A 20 5.01 -2.99 7.65
CA GLN A 20 3.65 -3.38 8.05
C GLN A 20 2.78 -3.72 6.84
N ILE A 21 2.86 -2.93 5.76
CA ILE A 21 2.10 -3.16 4.53
C ILE A 21 2.54 -4.47 3.88
N VAL A 22 3.85 -4.68 3.74
CA VAL A 22 4.41 -5.91 3.16
C VAL A 22 4.00 -7.12 3.99
N ALA A 23 4.15 -7.06 5.32
CA ALA A 23 3.77 -8.15 6.21
C ALA A 23 2.26 -8.48 6.13
N TYR A 24 1.41 -7.45 6.05
CA TYR A 24 -0.02 -7.62 5.89
C TYR A 24 -0.36 -8.31 4.56
N LEU A 25 0.20 -7.83 3.45
CA LEU A 25 -0.04 -8.42 2.12
C LEU A 25 0.45 -9.86 2.03
N GLN A 26 1.61 -10.16 2.62
CA GLN A 26 2.14 -11.53 2.69
C GLN A 26 1.24 -12.45 3.52
N THR A 27 0.84 -12.01 4.71
CA THR A 27 0.03 -12.82 5.64
C THR A 27 -1.38 -13.06 5.10
N ASN A 28 -1.94 -12.08 4.39
CA ASN A 28 -3.33 -12.11 3.95
C ASN A 28 -3.50 -12.39 2.46
N ARG A 29 -2.44 -12.79 1.73
CA ARG A 29 -2.48 -13.04 0.28
C ARG A 29 -3.67 -13.91 -0.11
N ASP A 30 -3.78 -15.10 0.48
CA ASP A 30 -4.82 -16.07 0.11
C ASP A 30 -6.21 -15.56 0.43
N VAL A 31 -6.39 -14.90 1.58
CA VAL A 31 -7.66 -14.29 1.97
C VAL A 31 -8.08 -13.16 1.02
N ILE A 32 -7.12 -12.39 0.52
CA ILE A 32 -7.37 -11.33 -0.47
C ILE A 32 -7.83 -11.94 -1.79
N ILE A 33 -7.18 -13.01 -2.24
CA ILE A 33 -7.55 -13.75 -3.46
C ILE A 33 -8.95 -14.37 -3.32
N ASP A 34 -9.23 -15.06 -2.21
CA ASP A 34 -10.52 -15.71 -1.97
C ASP A 34 -11.68 -14.71 -1.95
N ARG A 35 -11.46 -13.54 -1.31
CA ARG A 35 -12.46 -12.47 -1.31
C ARG A 35 -12.68 -11.89 -2.71
N PHE A 36 -11.61 -11.69 -3.48
CA PHE A 36 -11.75 -11.24 -4.85
C PHE A 36 -12.51 -12.26 -5.69
N GLU A 37 -12.18 -13.55 -5.59
CA GLU A 37 -12.90 -14.62 -6.29
C GLU A 37 -14.40 -14.62 -5.96
N ALA A 38 -14.76 -14.45 -4.68
CA ALA A 38 -16.16 -14.43 -4.24
C ALA A 38 -16.94 -13.19 -4.73
N ASP A 39 -16.28 -12.03 -4.81
CA ASP A 39 -16.96 -10.74 -5.03
C ASP A 39 -16.82 -10.20 -6.46
N ASN A 40 -15.91 -10.74 -7.28
CA ASN A 40 -15.61 -10.14 -8.58
C ASN A 40 -16.71 -10.41 -9.63
N VAL A 41 -17.11 -9.36 -10.34
CA VAL A 41 -18.10 -9.42 -11.44
C VAL A 41 -17.55 -10.06 -12.72
N HIS A 42 -16.26 -10.37 -12.76
CA HIS A 42 -15.55 -10.87 -13.93
C HIS A 42 -15.50 -12.40 -13.97
N ASN A 43 -16.04 -13.08 -12.96
CA ASN A 43 -15.98 -14.55 -12.79
C ASN A 43 -14.56 -15.11 -12.88
N LEU A 44 -13.55 -14.32 -12.49
CA LEU A 44 -12.17 -14.79 -12.38
C LEU A 44 -12.06 -15.71 -11.17
N LYS A 45 -11.49 -16.88 -11.39
CA LYS A 45 -11.21 -17.84 -10.33
C LYS A 45 -9.82 -17.62 -9.75
N ARG A 46 -9.58 -18.21 -8.58
CA ARG A 46 -8.23 -18.26 -7.99
C ARG A 46 -7.21 -18.81 -8.99
N GLU A 47 -7.55 -19.88 -9.72
CA GLU A 47 -6.61 -20.47 -10.67
C GLU A 47 -6.22 -19.49 -11.79
N ASP A 48 -7.17 -18.68 -12.26
CA ASP A 48 -6.91 -17.67 -13.30
C ASP A 48 -5.94 -16.59 -12.77
N ILE A 49 -6.11 -16.18 -11.51
CA ILE A 49 -5.26 -15.18 -10.84
C ILE A 49 -3.84 -15.72 -10.65
N GLU A 50 -3.70 -16.97 -10.23
CA GLU A 50 -2.39 -17.57 -9.94
C GLU A 50 -1.62 -17.98 -11.20
N GLN A 51 -2.31 -18.29 -12.31
CA GLN A 51 -1.69 -18.81 -13.53
C GLN A 51 -1.52 -17.77 -14.65
N SER A 52 -2.20 -16.62 -14.59
CA SER A 52 -2.26 -15.66 -15.71
C SER A 52 -1.46 -14.38 -15.50
N ASP A 53 -0.36 -14.44 -14.76
CA ASP A 53 0.50 -13.29 -14.39
C ASP A 53 -0.25 -12.13 -13.70
N LEU A 54 -1.47 -12.36 -13.20
CA LEU A 54 -2.28 -11.32 -12.55
C LEU A 54 -1.75 -10.92 -11.16
N LEU A 55 -0.78 -11.67 -10.64
CA LEU A 55 -0.02 -11.35 -9.44
C LEU A 55 1.27 -10.56 -9.73
N ASP A 56 1.63 -10.38 -11.00
CA ASP A 56 2.81 -9.64 -11.43
C ASP A 56 2.48 -8.15 -11.59
N PHE A 57 2.47 -7.43 -10.47
CA PHE A 57 2.28 -5.98 -10.45
C PHE A 57 3.01 -5.34 -9.27
N ASP A 58 3.45 -4.10 -9.48
CA ASP A 58 4.10 -3.31 -8.46
C ASP A 58 3.12 -2.37 -7.76
N ILE A 59 3.25 -2.29 -6.43
CA ILE A 59 2.51 -1.32 -5.61
C ILE A 59 3.48 -0.23 -5.16
N ALA A 60 3.21 1.02 -5.58
CA ALA A 60 3.92 2.17 -5.07
C ALA A 60 3.11 2.89 -3.99
N VAL A 61 3.74 3.07 -2.82
CA VAL A 61 3.18 3.77 -1.68
C VAL A 61 3.88 5.11 -1.51
N THR A 62 3.12 6.21 -1.59
CA THR A 62 3.66 7.56 -1.38
C THR A 62 3.17 8.12 -0.05
N LEU A 63 4.12 8.42 0.85
CA LEU A 63 3.87 9.10 2.12
C LEU A 63 4.26 10.58 2.01
N HIS A 64 3.26 11.45 1.93
CA HIS A 64 3.48 12.89 1.89
C HIS A 64 3.84 13.43 3.28
N ARG A 65 4.90 14.23 3.38
CA ARG A 65 5.18 15.03 4.59
C ARG A 65 4.10 16.12 4.69
N ASP A 66 3.53 16.26 5.87
CA ASP A 66 2.64 17.38 6.20
C ASP A 66 3.39 18.70 5.99
N LYS A 67 3.11 19.40 4.88
CA LYS A 67 3.48 20.80 4.76
C LYS A 67 2.32 21.62 5.31
N LYS A 68 2.60 22.56 6.21
CA LYS A 68 1.64 23.54 6.76
C LYS A 68 0.97 24.46 5.71
N SER A 69 1.17 24.22 4.41
CA SER A 69 0.70 25.09 3.33
C SER A 69 -0.47 24.44 2.60
N SER A 70 -1.50 25.25 2.39
CA SER A 70 -2.89 24.99 1.99
C SER A 70 -3.11 24.39 0.59
N PHE A 71 -2.24 23.52 0.10
CA PHE A 71 -2.35 22.93 -1.25
C PHE A 71 -1.75 21.51 -1.32
N GLY A 72 -2.20 20.64 -0.42
CA GLY A 72 -1.85 19.21 -0.39
C GLY A 72 -3.01 18.40 0.19
N LEU A 73 -3.05 17.11 -0.10
CA LEU A 73 -4.17 16.17 0.16
C LEU A 73 -4.60 15.99 1.64
N GLY A 74 -4.18 16.86 2.55
CA GLY A 74 -4.50 16.77 3.98
C GLY A 74 -3.53 15.86 4.74
N MET A 75 -3.66 15.87 6.08
CA MET A 75 -2.77 15.14 6.98
C MET A 75 -2.82 13.63 6.73
N GLY A 76 -1.65 12.99 6.72
CA GLY A 76 -1.55 11.53 6.71
C GLY A 76 -2.06 10.85 5.43
N PHE A 77 -2.07 11.55 4.30
CA PHE A 77 -2.66 11.01 3.08
C PHE A 77 -1.86 9.83 2.52
N PHE A 78 -2.47 8.65 2.56
CA PHE A 78 -1.96 7.43 1.97
C PHE A 78 -2.42 7.36 0.51
N LYS A 79 -1.49 7.48 -0.45
CA LYS A 79 -1.78 7.22 -1.86
C LYS A 79 -1.06 5.95 -2.28
N ALA A 80 -1.84 4.91 -2.58
CA ALA A 80 -1.37 3.73 -3.29
C ALA A 80 -1.67 3.90 -4.78
N ASN A 81 -0.69 3.62 -5.63
CA ASN A 81 -0.89 3.49 -7.07
C ASN A 81 -0.41 2.11 -7.49
N VAL A 82 -1.16 1.46 -8.39
CA VAL A 82 -0.68 0.29 -9.12
C VAL A 82 0.16 0.80 -10.28
N ILE A 83 1.39 0.31 -10.39
CA ILE A 83 2.29 0.61 -11.50
C ILE A 83 2.37 -0.64 -12.39
N ARG A 84 2.41 -0.41 -13.71
CA ARG A 84 2.46 -1.43 -14.74
C ARG A 84 3.82 -1.43 -15.42
#